data_AF-A0A1C3MXQ6-F1
#
_entry.id   AF-A0A1C3MXQ6-F1
#
_cell.length_a   1.000
_cell.length_b   1.000
_cell.length_c   1.000
_cell.angle_alpha   90.00
_cell.angle_beta   90.00
_cell.angle_gamma   90.00
#
_symmetry.space_group_name_H-M   'P 1'
#
loop_
_entity.id
_entity.type
_entity.pdbx_description
1 polymer ?
#
loop_
_entity_poly.entity_id
_entity_poly.type
_entity_poly.pdbx_seq_one_letter_code
_entity_poly.pdbx_strand_id
1 'polypeptide(L)'
;MAAGAAVAVTVVAGTAVYLADAPAAEETTNAANALAYGSPPSGLAAPGGSSAATSTTPSAAASPSGKPSTSTGPSAAAKPVAKGGWIPVDPAAWKAQADAYKAMKTDPVPAGVGNLPEFRADCQYSHRRPDDPIVAPGLPGASHMHSFVGNKGVDADTVAEDLMMFTASTCKPAQDHSAYWVPTLYDNATGKPVETTGFRVYYRSLRSNSSGQMPMPNGMRMISGDAKKKVPTPRGASGQFYCAHYGPGDLDGVARSTNGNWPICGGNATLHFMMQFPDCWDGKHLDSPNHKSHVAYGSNEGCPSSHPVRIPAITFDIQYGVKGTPAGYYLSSDKEGKSASSMHGDAFVMWDVRMMNKQTKNCILQRKTCDNDGYDG
;
A
#
# COMPACT_ATOMS: atom_id res chain seq x y z
N MET A 1 47.22 -4.81 -70.95
CA MET A 1 46.44 -5.89 -71.59
C MET A 1 46.60 -7.11 -70.69
N ALA A 2 45.75 -7.30 -69.69
CA ALA A 2 44.42 -7.92 -69.73
C ALA A 2 44.47 -9.44 -69.92
N ALA A 3 44.22 -10.18 -68.84
CA ALA A 3 43.40 -11.40 -68.83
C ALA A 3 43.04 -11.72 -67.36
N GLY A 4 41.79 -11.44 -66.99
CA GLY A 4 41.21 -11.83 -65.71
C GLY A 4 40.69 -13.27 -65.74
N ALA A 5 40.75 -13.95 -64.60
CA ALA A 5 40.07 -15.22 -64.37
C ALA A 5 38.93 -14.99 -63.37
N ALA A 6 37.71 -15.22 -63.83
CA ALA A 6 36.48 -15.14 -63.04
C ALA A 6 36.37 -16.39 -62.14
N VAL A 7 36.13 -16.18 -60.85
CA VAL A 7 35.78 -17.26 -59.91
C VAL A 7 34.26 -17.28 -59.78
N ALA A 8 33.64 -18.37 -60.24
CA ALA A 8 32.23 -18.65 -60.05
C ALA A 8 31.97 -19.07 -58.60
N VAL A 9 31.15 -18.31 -57.87
CA VAL A 9 30.65 -18.69 -56.54
C VAL A 9 29.29 -19.36 -56.73
N THR A 10 29.25 -20.68 -56.54
CA THR A 10 28.02 -21.47 -56.51
C THR A 10 27.34 -21.26 -55.16
N VAL A 11 26.17 -20.64 -55.15
CA VAL A 11 25.34 -20.49 -53.95
C VAL A 11 24.64 -21.81 -53.66
N VAL A 12 25.09 -22.53 -52.64
CA VAL A 12 24.34 -23.65 -52.05
C VAL A 12 23.48 -23.08 -50.93
N ALA A 13 22.15 -23.11 -51.13
CA ALA A 13 21.17 -22.70 -50.14
C ALA A 13 21.17 -23.71 -48.96
N GLY A 14 21.86 -23.36 -47.88
CA GLY A 14 21.75 -24.05 -46.59
C GLY A 14 20.55 -23.54 -45.83
N THR A 15 19.58 -24.43 -45.57
CA THR A 15 18.47 -24.21 -44.66
C THR A 15 18.98 -24.04 -43.23
N ALA A 16 18.99 -22.80 -42.74
CA ALA A 16 19.20 -22.52 -41.32
C ALA A 16 17.95 -22.93 -40.52
N VAL A 17 18.10 -23.93 -39.67
CA VAL A 17 17.11 -24.27 -38.64
C VAL A 17 17.22 -23.20 -37.56
N TYR A 18 16.29 -22.26 -37.57
CA TYR A 18 16.09 -21.33 -36.45
C TYR A 18 15.47 -22.10 -35.27
N LEU A 19 16.27 -22.31 -34.23
CA LEU A 19 15.74 -22.54 -32.89
C LEU A 19 15.13 -21.22 -32.44
N ALA A 20 13.81 -21.19 -32.33
CA ALA A 20 13.09 -20.05 -31.77
C ALA A 20 13.39 -19.97 -30.27
N ASP A 21 14.17 -18.97 -29.87
CA ASP A 21 14.19 -18.50 -28.49
C ASP A 21 12.77 -18.06 -28.11
N ALA A 22 12.28 -18.60 -26.99
CA ALA A 22 11.05 -18.12 -26.37
C ALA A 22 11.24 -16.63 -26.01
N PRO A 23 10.30 -15.74 -26.36
CA PRO A 23 10.44 -14.35 -25.97
C PRO A 23 10.35 -14.26 -24.45
N ALA A 24 11.37 -13.65 -23.85
CA ALA A 24 11.32 -13.17 -22.49
C ALA A 24 10.05 -12.32 -22.32
N ALA A 25 9.20 -12.69 -21.37
CA ALA A 25 8.07 -11.87 -21.00
C ALA A 25 8.60 -10.50 -20.53
N GLU A 26 8.30 -9.46 -21.30
CA GLU A 26 8.49 -8.07 -20.85
C GLU A 26 7.62 -7.87 -19.61
N GLU A 27 8.27 -7.85 -18.45
CA GLU A 27 7.67 -7.44 -17.19
C GLU A 27 7.46 -5.91 -17.27
N THR A 28 6.25 -5.51 -17.67
CA THR A 28 5.85 -4.11 -17.70
C THR A 28 5.92 -3.54 -16.28
N THR A 29 6.86 -2.63 -16.08
CA THR A 29 7.04 -1.88 -14.83
C THR A 29 5.88 -0.89 -14.64
N ASN A 30 4.73 -1.38 -14.16
CA ASN A 30 3.48 -0.61 -14.06
C ASN A 30 3.45 0.48 -12.97
N ALA A 31 4.59 0.85 -12.38
CA ALA A 31 4.66 1.91 -11.36
C ALA A 31 4.77 3.34 -11.93
N ALA A 32 4.94 3.49 -13.25
CA ALA A 32 5.24 4.79 -13.87
C ALA A 32 4.02 5.68 -14.19
N ASN A 33 2.78 5.16 -14.09
CA ASN A 33 1.57 5.88 -14.50
C ASN A 33 0.71 6.40 -13.33
N ALA A 34 1.30 6.75 -12.19
CA ALA A 34 0.59 7.53 -11.18
C ALA A 34 0.31 8.93 -11.74
N LEU A 35 -0.98 9.26 -11.93
CA LEU A 35 -1.43 10.57 -12.41
C LEU A 35 -0.87 11.70 -11.54
N ALA A 36 -0.40 12.77 -12.16
CA ALA A 36 -0.03 14.00 -11.46
C ALA A 36 -1.28 14.57 -10.76
N TYR A 37 -1.24 14.71 -9.45
CA TYR A 37 -2.29 15.36 -8.67
C TYR A 37 -2.40 16.83 -9.09
N GLY A 38 -3.56 17.25 -9.58
CA GLY A 38 -3.86 18.67 -9.84
C GLY A 38 -4.11 19.41 -8.53
N SER A 39 -3.44 20.55 -8.34
CA SER A 39 -3.57 21.39 -7.14
C SER A 39 -5.01 21.92 -6.94
N PRO A 40 -5.53 21.95 -5.70
CA PRO A 40 -6.81 22.61 -5.41
C PRO A 40 -6.66 24.15 -5.43
N PRO A 41 -7.73 24.90 -5.79
CA PRO A 41 -7.71 26.36 -5.80
C PRO A 41 -7.67 26.94 -4.38
N SER A 42 -6.84 27.96 -4.20
CA SER A 42 -6.58 28.65 -2.94
C SER A 42 -7.79 29.44 -2.45
N GLY A 43 -8.17 29.22 -1.20
CA GLY A 43 -9.00 30.18 -0.45
C GLY A 43 -9.87 29.50 0.56
N LEU A 44 -9.41 29.44 1.82
CA LEU A 44 -10.24 29.43 3.03
C LEU A 44 -9.32 29.83 4.20
N ALA A 45 -9.70 30.93 4.86
CA ALA A 45 -8.97 31.54 5.96
C ALA A 45 -9.13 30.75 7.27
N ALA A 46 -8.08 30.71 8.08
CA ALA A 46 -8.08 30.11 9.41
C ALA A 46 -8.72 31.03 10.46
N PRO A 47 -9.54 30.52 11.40
CA PRO A 47 -9.76 31.18 12.68
C PRO A 47 -8.72 30.71 13.71
N GLY A 48 -8.14 31.67 14.43
CA GLY A 48 -7.20 31.45 15.52
C GLY A 48 -7.88 31.06 16.84
N GLY A 49 -7.05 30.56 17.76
CA GLY A 49 -7.46 30.28 19.14
C GLY A 49 -6.34 29.64 19.95
N SER A 50 -5.56 30.48 20.64
CA SER A 50 -4.62 30.08 21.69
C SER A 50 -5.33 29.40 22.85
N SER A 51 -4.67 28.41 23.47
CA SER A 51 -4.68 28.22 24.92
C SER A 51 -3.49 27.36 25.34
N ALA A 52 -2.69 27.92 26.25
CA ALA A 52 -1.55 27.29 26.90
C ALA A 52 -2.03 26.38 28.04
N ALA A 53 -1.34 25.25 28.25
CA ALA A 53 -1.36 24.53 29.52
C ALA A 53 -0.03 23.80 29.75
N THR A 54 0.77 24.45 30.59
CA THR A 54 1.68 23.96 31.64
C THR A 54 2.17 22.50 31.66
N SER A 55 3.49 22.43 31.72
CA SER A 55 4.36 21.32 32.14
C SER A 55 4.04 20.75 33.52
N THR A 56 3.96 19.42 33.63
CA THR A 56 4.33 18.65 34.84
C THR A 56 4.86 17.25 34.48
N THR A 57 6.09 16.99 34.90
CA THR A 57 6.68 15.67 35.23
C THR A 57 7.08 15.76 36.72
N PRO A 58 7.42 14.66 37.44
CA PRO A 58 7.54 13.25 37.08
C PRO A 58 6.90 12.28 38.12
N SER A 59 6.89 10.95 37.84
CA SER A 59 7.47 9.97 38.78
C SER A 59 7.57 8.57 38.17
N ALA A 60 8.70 7.92 38.44
CA ALA A 60 9.06 6.57 38.01
C ALA A 60 8.34 5.51 38.85
N ALA A 61 7.89 4.43 38.21
CA ALA A 61 7.47 3.19 38.88
C ALA A 61 8.34 2.03 38.40
N ALA A 62 8.86 1.29 39.38
CA ALA A 62 9.85 0.24 39.25
C ALA A 62 9.35 -1.01 38.50
N SER A 63 10.25 -1.64 37.74
CA SER A 63 10.10 -2.99 37.20
C SER A 63 10.30 -4.05 38.29
N PRO A 64 9.54 -5.16 38.28
CA PRO A 64 10.01 -6.41 38.87
C PRO A 64 10.67 -7.29 37.79
N SER A 65 11.91 -7.66 38.08
CA SER A 65 12.69 -8.67 37.35
C SER A 65 12.11 -10.06 37.58
N GLY A 66 11.68 -10.74 36.52
CA GLY A 66 11.34 -12.16 36.50
C GLY A 66 12.15 -12.88 35.42
N LYS A 67 12.98 -13.84 35.82
CA LYS A 67 13.78 -14.71 34.95
C LYS A 67 12.85 -15.55 34.05
N PRO A 68 13.11 -15.73 32.74
CA PRO A 68 12.28 -16.60 31.91
C PRO A 68 12.55 -18.07 32.28
N SER A 69 11.50 -18.78 32.71
CA SER A 69 11.51 -20.23 32.84
C SER A 69 11.26 -20.85 31.46
N THR A 70 12.21 -21.65 30.98
CA THR A 70 12.10 -22.44 29.75
C THR A 70 11.04 -23.54 29.92
N SER A 71 9.82 -23.33 29.41
CA SER A 71 8.86 -24.40 29.19
C SER A 71 8.96 -24.88 27.73
N THR A 72 9.55 -26.06 27.54
CA THR A 72 9.46 -26.83 26.30
C THR A 72 8.04 -27.39 26.16
N GLY A 73 7.14 -26.60 25.58
CA GLY A 73 5.86 -27.10 25.07
C GLY A 73 6.07 -27.95 23.81
N PRO A 74 5.17 -28.92 23.53
CA PRO A 74 5.30 -29.76 22.35
C PRO A 74 5.23 -28.91 21.08
N SER A 75 6.23 -29.05 20.21
CA SER A 75 6.25 -28.42 18.88
C SER A 75 4.97 -28.80 18.15
N ALA A 76 4.09 -27.82 17.92
CA ALA A 76 2.99 -27.98 16.99
C ALA A 76 3.58 -28.48 15.66
N ALA A 77 2.99 -29.55 15.12
CA ALA A 77 3.35 -30.02 13.79
C ALA A 77 3.21 -28.85 12.80
N ALA A 78 4.24 -28.61 12.00
CA ALA A 78 4.21 -27.57 10.98
C ALA A 78 2.96 -27.78 10.11
N LYS A 79 2.05 -26.81 10.12
CA LYS A 79 0.90 -26.81 9.21
C LYS A 79 1.46 -26.85 7.77
N PRO A 80 0.83 -27.58 6.85
CA PRO A 80 1.26 -27.58 5.46
C PRO A 80 1.27 -26.14 4.92
N VAL A 81 2.43 -25.65 4.52
CA VAL A 81 2.59 -24.35 3.88
C VAL A 81 1.79 -24.38 2.57
N ALA A 82 0.71 -23.59 2.50
CA ALA A 82 -0.03 -23.43 1.26
C ALA A 82 0.91 -22.80 0.23
N LYS A 83 1.25 -23.55 -0.83
CA LYS A 83 1.99 -22.96 -1.96
C LYS A 83 1.12 -21.88 -2.58
N GLY A 84 1.72 -20.70 -2.82
CA GLY A 84 1.09 -19.56 -3.48
C GLY A 84 0.30 -20.00 -4.71
N GLY A 85 -1.00 -19.73 -4.68
CA GLY A 85 -1.95 -20.14 -5.69
C GLY A 85 -2.95 -19.02 -5.93
N TRP A 86 -3.79 -19.17 -6.96
CA TRP A 86 -4.92 -18.28 -7.14
C TRP A 86 -5.93 -18.51 -6.01
N ILE A 87 -6.29 -17.45 -5.29
CA ILE A 87 -7.34 -17.50 -4.26
C ILE A 87 -8.62 -16.97 -4.91
N PRO A 88 -9.60 -17.81 -5.26
CA PRO A 88 -10.84 -17.33 -5.84
C PRO A 88 -11.68 -16.55 -4.82
N VAL A 89 -12.41 -15.55 -5.28
CA VAL A 89 -13.52 -14.98 -4.51
C VAL A 89 -14.65 -16.00 -4.44
N ASP A 90 -15.34 -16.09 -3.29
CA ASP A 90 -16.60 -16.83 -3.22
C ASP A 90 -17.65 -16.12 -4.11
N PRO A 91 -18.14 -16.77 -5.18
CA PRO A 91 -19.08 -16.14 -6.10
C PRO A 91 -20.42 -15.77 -5.45
N ALA A 92 -20.88 -16.55 -4.47
CA ALA A 92 -22.13 -16.31 -3.77
C ALA A 92 -21.99 -15.12 -2.82
N ALA A 93 -20.91 -15.08 -2.04
CA ALA A 93 -20.62 -13.96 -1.14
C ALA A 93 -20.42 -12.66 -1.94
N TRP A 94 -19.64 -12.70 -3.03
CA TRP A 94 -19.45 -11.54 -3.90
C TRP A 94 -20.75 -11.06 -4.54
N LYS A 95 -21.56 -11.99 -5.07
CA LYS A 95 -22.87 -11.64 -5.64
C LYS A 95 -23.75 -10.97 -4.58
N ALA A 96 -23.82 -11.51 -3.37
CA ALA A 96 -24.60 -10.93 -2.29
C ALA A 96 -24.13 -9.51 -1.92
N GLN A 97 -22.82 -9.30 -1.78
CA GLN A 97 -22.25 -7.97 -1.53
C GLN A 97 -22.56 -7.00 -2.68
N ALA A 98 -22.36 -7.42 -3.93
CA ALA A 98 -22.58 -6.60 -5.11
C ALA A 98 -24.06 -6.23 -5.28
N ASP A 99 -24.98 -7.15 -5.02
CA ASP A 99 -26.43 -6.90 -5.09
C ASP A 99 -26.86 -5.96 -3.95
N ALA A 100 -26.37 -6.18 -2.73
CA ALA A 100 -26.61 -5.28 -1.60
C ALA A 100 -26.07 -3.86 -1.87
N TYR A 101 -24.87 -3.74 -2.45
CA TYR A 101 -24.31 -2.47 -2.87
C TYR A 101 -25.18 -1.79 -3.93
N LYS A 102 -25.62 -2.50 -4.97
CA LYS A 102 -26.47 -1.94 -6.03
C LYS A 102 -27.82 -1.47 -5.49
N ALA A 103 -28.42 -2.21 -4.56
CA ALA A 103 -29.69 -1.86 -3.92
C ALA A 103 -29.57 -0.71 -2.90
N MET A 104 -28.38 -0.46 -2.36
CA MET A 104 -28.14 0.60 -1.39
C MET A 104 -28.36 1.98 -2.02
N LYS A 105 -29.19 2.79 -1.37
CA LYS A 105 -29.40 4.19 -1.73
C LYS A 105 -28.24 5.03 -1.21
N THR A 106 -27.91 6.07 -1.96
CA THR A 106 -27.01 7.14 -1.54
C THR A 106 -27.66 7.96 -0.42
N ASP A 107 -26.89 8.25 0.63
CA ASP A 107 -27.33 9.20 1.65
C ASP A 107 -27.27 10.64 1.10
N PRO A 108 -28.13 11.57 1.59
CA PRO A 108 -28.02 12.98 1.26
C PRO A 108 -26.67 13.54 1.69
N VAL A 109 -26.05 14.34 0.82
CA VAL A 109 -24.76 14.98 1.11
C VAL A 109 -24.99 16.22 2.00
N PRO A 110 -24.39 16.30 3.20
CA PRO A 110 -24.40 17.51 4.01
C PRO A 110 -23.76 18.72 3.32
N ALA A 111 -24.12 19.92 3.75
CA ALA A 111 -23.47 21.15 3.29
C ALA A 111 -22.00 21.19 3.75
N GLY A 112 -21.11 21.74 2.92
CA GLY A 112 -19.70 21.94 3.27
C GLY A 112 -18.78 20.73 3.04
N VAL A 113 -19.32 19.57 2.69
CA VAL A 113 -18.53 18.36 2.39
C VAL A 113 -17.67 18.56 1.15
N GLY A 114 -16.39 18.18 1.24
CA GLY A 114 -15.42 18.26 0.14
C GLY A 114 -15.81 17.41 -1.07
N ASN A 115 -15.12 17.61 -2.20
CA ASN A 115 -15.44 16.97 -3.49
C ASN A 115 -14.35 15.98 -3.98
N LEU A 116 -13.47 15.52 -3.10
CA LEU A 116 -12.52 14.46 -3.44
C LEU A 116 -13.23 13.11 -3.30
N PRO A 117 -13.23 12.23 -4.32
CA PRO A 117 -13.98 10.97 -4.28
C PRO A 117 -13.25 9.93 -3.43
N GLU A 118 -13.27 10.11 -2.10
CA GLU A 118 -12.46 9.33 -1.17
C GLU A 118 -13.14 9.16 0.19
N PHE A 119 -12.82 8.05 0.85
CA PHE A 119 -12.91 7.92 2.31
C PHE A 119 -11.57 7.44 2.84
N ARG A 120 -11.36 7.50 4.16
CA ARG A 120 -10.09 7.10 4.76
C ARG A 120 -10.28 6.20 5.97
N ALA A 121 -9.23 5.45 6.26
CA ALA A 121 -9.00 4.85 7.56
C ALA A 121 -7.71 5.42 8.17
N ASP A 122 -7.83 6.08 9.31
CA ASP A 122 -6.72 6.63 10.10
C ASP A 122 -6.23 5.60 11.11
N CYS A 123 -5.03 5.09 10.90
CA CYS A 123 -4.43 4.03 11.69
C CYS A 123 -3.21 4.51 12.46
N GLN A 124 -2.94 3.81 13.56
CA GLN A 124 -1.73 3.99 14.37
C GLN A 124 -0.84 2.75 14.27
N TYR A 125 0.45 2.91 14.56
CA TYR A 125 1.37 1.79 14.70
C TYR A 125 0.81 0.72 15.67
N SER A 126 0.85 -0.54 15.24
CA SER A 126 0.47 -1.69 16.04
C SER A 126 1.70 -2.36 16.64
N HIS A 127 2.50 -3.01 15.80
CA HIS A 127 3.69 -3.76 16.19
C HIS A 127 4.62 -3.99 14.99
N ARG A 128 5.79 -4.60 15.24
CA ARG A 128 6.72 -5.07 14.20
C ARG A 128 6.89 -6.58 14.30
N ARG A 129 6.95 -7.29 13.16
CA ARG A 129 7.36 -8.70 13.08
C ARG A 129 8.02 -9.01 11.74
N PRO A 130 8.95 -9.97 11.66
CA PRO A 130 9.48 -10.49 10.40
C PRO A 130 8.52 -11.48 9.72
N ASP A 131 7.23 -11.15 9.73
CA ASP A 131 6.14 -12.01 9.29
C ASP A 131 5.47 -11.42 8.05
N ASP A 132 4.90 -12.27 7.21
CA ASP A 132 4.11 -11.86 6.04
C ASP A 132 3.11 -12.96 5.67
N PRO A 133 1.82 -12.84 6.07
CA PRO A 133 0.82 -13.86 5.76
C PRO A 133 0.40 -13.89 4.27
N ILE A 134 0.84 -12.93 3.45
CA ILE A 134 0.59 -12.93 2.01
C ILE A 134 1.72 -13.69 1.30
N VAL A 135 2.97 -13.27 1.53
CA VAL A 135 4.15 -13.79 0.82
C VAL A 135 4.69 -15.09 1.40
N ALA A 136 4.60 -15.27 2.73
CA ALA A 136 5.13 -16.42 3.46
C ALA A 136 4.09 -16.97 4.47
N PRO A 137 2.90 -17.39 4.00
CA PRO A 137 1.82 -17.85 4.87
C PRO A 137 2.22 -19.07 5.72
N GLY A 138 1.95 -19.00 7.02
CA GLY A 138 2.28 -20.03 8.01
C GLY A 138 3.77 -20.17 8.32
N LEU A 139 4.59 -19.20 7.92
CA LEU A 139 6.04 -19.21 8.12
C LEU A 139 6.51 -18.00 8.95
N PRO A 140 6.37 -18.04 10.29
CA PRO A 140 6.87 -16.98 11.16
C PRO A 140 8.37 -16.72 10.96
N GLY A 141 8.75 -15.45 10.86
CA GLY A 141 10.14 -15.03 10.67
C GLY A 141 10.73 -15.27 9.28
N ALA A 142 9.94 -15.74 8.31
CA ALA A 142 10.41 -15.97 6.95
C ALA A 142 10.41 -14.72 6.05
N SER A 143 10.01 -13.55 6.58
CA SER A 143 10.08 -12.28 5.87
C SER A 143 11.12 -11.34 6.50
N HIS A 144 11.33 -10.20 5.84
CA HIS A 144 12.02 -9.08 6.47
C HIS A 144 11.09 -8.38 7.49
N MET A 145 11.65 -7.50 8.33
CA MET A 145 10.84 -6.86 9.38
C MET A 145 9.79 -5.93 8.78
N HIS A 146 8.53 -6.16 9.10
CA HIS A 146 7.43 -5.27 8.74
C HIS A 146 6.94 -4.48 9.96
N SER A 147 6.51 -3.24 9.72
CA SER A 147 5.75 -2.43 10.68
C SER A 147 4.28 -2.50 10.29
N PHE A 148 3.44 -2.99 11.20
CA PHE A 148 2.02 -3.26 10.98
C PHE A 148 1.13 -2.16 11.56
N VAL A 149 0.02 -1.88 10.87
CA VAL A 149 -1.12 -1.07 11.33
C VAL A 149 -2.44 -1.79 11.01
N GLY A 150 -3.55 -1.31 11.57
CA GLY A 150 -4.85 -1.97 11.45
C GLY A 150 -4.99 -3.11 12.45
N ASN A 151 -5.37 -4.28 11.97
CA ASN A 151 -5.60 -5.44 12.81
C ASN A 151 -4.41 -5.71 13.76
N LYS A 152 -4.68 -5.81 15.06
CA LYS A 152 -3.63 -5.98 16.09
C LYS A 152 -3.11 -7.41 16.21
N GLY A 153 -3.81 -8.38 15.63
CA GLY A 153 -3.53 -9.81 15.73
C GLY A 153 -2.88 -10.40 14.49
N VAL A 154 -2.65 -9.59 13.44
CA VAL A 154 -2.02 -10.08 12.22
C VAL A 154 -0.61 -10.61 12.50
N ASP A 155 -0.32 -11.79 11.97
CA ASP A 155 0.98 -12.44 11.97
C ASP A 155 1.08 -13.43 10.80
N ALA A 156 2.14 -14.22 10.74
CA ALA A 156 2.38 -15.13 9.61
C ALA A 156 1.28 -16.20 9.42
N ASP A 157 0.53 -16.57 10.47
CA ASP A 157 -0.50 -17.61 10.42
C ASP A 157 -1.87 -17.07 9.99
N THR A 158 -2.03 -15.75 9.89
CA THR A 158 -3.32 -15.09 9.68
C THR A 158 -3.96 -15.46 8.33
N VAL A 159 -5.20 -15.96 8.39
CA VAL A 159 -6.09 -16.13 7.23
C VAL A 159 -7.22 -15.08 7.24
N ALA A 160 -8.05 -15.06 6.20
CA ALA A 160 -9.07 -14.03 6.03
C ALA A 160 -10.12 -14.09 7.15
N GLU A 161 -10.50 -15.30 7.56
CA GLU A 161 -11.46 -15.55 8.62
C GLU A 161 -11.00 -15.00 9.97
N ASP A 162 -9.69 -15.04 10.26
CA ASP A 162 -9.12 -14.53 11.51
C ASP A 162 -9.35 -13.02 11.65
N LEU A 163 -9.24 -12.26 10.54
CA LEU A 163 -9.45 -10.81 10.55
C LEU A 163 -10.91 -10.43 10.83
N MET A 164 -11.88 -11.31 10.53
CA MET A 164 -13.28 -11.12 10.93
C MET A 164 -13.53 -11.52 12.38
N MET A 165 -12.82 -12.53 12.90
CA MET A 165 -13.00 -13.02 14.26
C MET A 165 -12.30 -12.13 15.30
N PHE A 166 -11.10 -11.67 14.99
CA PHE A 166 -10.32 -10.77 15.83
C PHE A 166 -10.39 -9.35 15.26
N THR A 167 -11.34 -8.57 15.74
CA THR A 167 -11.66 -7.24 15.18
C THR A 167 -10.90 -6.08 15.81
N ALA A 168 -10.02 -6.34 16.80
CA ALA A 168 -9.28 -5.28 17.46
C ALA A 168 -8.27 -4.65 16.49
N SER A 169 -8.49 -3.36 16.18
CA SER A 169 -7.73 -2.61 15.17
C SER A 169 -7.09 -1.36 15.78
N THR A 170 -6.02 -0.86 15.15
CA THR A 170 -5.49 0.50 15.40
C THR A 170 -6.11 1.55 14.48
N CYS A 171 -6.92 1.14 13.50
CA CYS A 171 -7.60 2.03 12.57
C CYS A 171 -8.90 2.59 13.16
N LYS A 172 -9.22 3.80 12.73
CA LYS A 172 -10.58 4.28 12.60
C LYS A 172 -10.95 4.22 11.12
N PRO A 173 -12.19 3.90 10.73
CA PRO A 173 -13.29 3.50 11.61
C PRO A 173 -13.10 2.10 12.19
N ALA A 174 -13.83 1.79 13.27
CA ALA A 174 -13.73 0.49 13.96
C ALA A 174 -14.17 -0.70 13.09
N GLN A 175 -14.88 -0.43 11.99
CA GLN A 175 -15.34 -1.39 11.00
C GLN A 175 -14.28 -1.76 9.98
N ASP A 176 -13.11 -1.13 10.02
CA ASP A 176 -11.92 -1.59 9.30
C ASP A 176 -11.12 -2.58 10.15
N HIS A 177 -11.27 -3.86 9.82
CA HIS A 177 -10.54 -4.97 10.44
C HIS A 177 -9.35 -5.42 9.57
N SER A 178 -9.03 -4.68 8.51
CA SER A 178 -7.92 -4.97 7.60
C SER A 178 -6.59 -4.87 8.33
N ALA A 179 -5.59 -5.54 7.78
CA ALA A 179 -4.20 -5.37 8.17
C ALA A 179 -3.43 -4.70 7.02
N TYR A 180 -2.56 -3.76 7.37
CA TYR A 180 -1.69 -3.08 6.42
C TYR A 180 -0.28 -3.04 6.98
N TRP A 181 0.72 -3.26 6.13
CA TRP A 181 2.11 -3.19 6.56
C TRP A 181 3.03 -2.70 5.46
N VAL A 182 4.21 -2.27 5.89
CA VAL A 182 5.32 -1.81 5.07
C VAL A 182 6.64 -2.28 5.71
N PRO A 183 7.76 -2.32 4.96
CA PRO A 183 9.08 -2.55 5.54
C PRO A 183 9.36 -1.56 6.67
N THR A 184 9.80 -2.07 7.83
CA THR A 184 10.24 -1.21 8.93
C THR A 184 11.40 -0.33 8.46
N LEU A 185 11.26 0.97 8.68
CA LEU A 185 12.31 1.96 8.46
C LEU A 185 13.30 1.95 9.62
N TYR A 186 14.59 2.06 9.33
CA TYR A 186 15.64 2.14 10.34
C TYR A 186 16.55 3.33 10.10
N ASP A 187 16.93 3.99 11.19
CA ASP A 187 17.93 5.04 11.20
C ASP A 187 19.33 4.44 11.04
N ASN A 188 20.06 4.89 10.01
CA ASN A 188 21.35 4.32 9.64
C ASN A 188 22.47 4.65 10.65
N ALA A 189 22.35 5.76 11.40
CA ALA A 189 23.35 6.14 12.40
C ALA A 189 23.21 5.31 13.69
N THR A 190 21.98 5.04 14.11
CA THR A 190 21.68 4.40 15.40
C THR A 190 21.34 2.92 15.29
N GLY A 191 20.99 2.44 14.09
CA GLY A 191 20.45 1.10 13.87
C GLY A 191 19.08 0.88 14.51
N LYS A 192 18.42 1.94 15.01
CA LYS A 192 17.13 1.85 15.68
C LYS A 192 16.00 1.96 14.65
N PRO A 193 14.90 1.24 14.87
CA PRO A 193 13.72 1.38 14.02
C PRO A 193 13.04 2.73 14.23
N VAL A 194 12.39 3.19 13.18
CA VAL A 194 11.59 4.42 13.14
C VAL A 194 10.15 4.03 12.86
N GLU A 195 9.30 4.05 13.89
CA GLU A 195 7.88 3.76 13.69
C GLU A 195 7.15 4.89 12.99
N THR A 196 6.06 4.51 12.32
CA THR A 196 5.11 5.48 11.78
C THR A 196 4.43 6.20 12.96
N THR A 197 4.26 7.51 12.82
CA THR A 197 3.48 8.33 13.76
C THR A 197 2.11 8.68 13.21
N GLY A 198 1.85 8.33 11.96
CA GLY A 198 0.55 8.38 11.31
C GLY A 198 0.54 7.45 10.11
N PHE A 199 -0.54 6.70 9.93
CA PHE A 199 -0.72 5.85 8.77
C PHE A 199 -2.16 5.97 8.30
N ARG A 200 -2.37 6.64 7.17
CA ARG A 200 -3.69 6.82 6.60
C ARG A 200 -3.85 5.96 5.36
N VAL A 201 -4.93 5.19 5.34
CA VAL A 201 -5.32 4.38 4.20
C VAL A 201 -6.48 5.08 3.51
N TYR A 202 -6.22 5.72 2.38
CA TYR A 202 -7.30 6.27 1.57
C TYR A 202 -7.87 5.19 0.64
N TYR A 203 -9.18 5.24 0.45
CA TYR A 203 -9.90 4.49 -0.58
C TYR A 203 -10.47 5.51 -1.57
N ARG A 204 -9.93 5.54 -2.79
CA ARG A 204 -10.15 6.65 -3.73
C ARG A 204 -10.71 6.20 -5.07
N SER A 205 -11.41 7.09 -5.75
CA SER A 205 -11.50 7.04 -7.20
C SER A 205 -10.47 8.00 -7.80
N LEU A 206 -9.47 7.48 -8.50
CA LEU A 206 -8.40 8.29 -9.09
C LEU A 206 -8.77 8.91 -10.44
N ARG A 207 -9.94 8.60 -10.96
CA ARG A 207 -10.40 9.03 -12.29
C ARG A 207 -11.37 10.21 -12.20
N SER A 208 -11.52 10.89 -13.32
CA SER A 208 -12.40 12.07 -13.48
C SER A 208 -13.89 11.79 -13.19
N ASN A 209 -14.32 10.54 -13.30
CA ASN A 209 -15.66 10.08 -12.93
C ASN A 209 -15.56 8.87 -11.99
N SER A 210 -16.65 8.54 -11.28
CA SER A 210 -16.75 7.35 -10.41
C SER A 210 -17.79 6.34 -10.91
N SER A 211 -18.19 6.42 -12.19
CA SER A 211 -19.16 5.48 -12.76
C SER A 211 -18.60 4.06 -12.75
N GLY A 212 -19.48 3.08 -12.48
CA GLY A 212 -19.11 1.67 -12.40
C GLY A 212 -18.26 1.30 -11.20
N GLN A 213 -18.04 2.20 -10.23
CA GLN A 213 -17.31 1.91 -9.01
C GLN A 213 -18.01 0.80 -8.21
N MET A 214 -17.27 -0.26 -7.90
CA MET A 214 -17.68 -1.35 -7.01
C MET A 214 -16.94 -1.25 -5.68
N PRO A 215 -17.52 -1.77 -4.58
CA PRO A 215 -16.82 -1.94 -3.31
C PRO A 215 -15.71 -2.99 -3.42
N MET A 216 -14.75 -2.97 -2.50
CA MET A 216 -13.78 -4.07 -2.40
C MET A 216 -14.41 -5.33 -1.78
N PRO A 217 -14.08 -6.53 -2.28
CA PRO A 217 -14.42 -7.76 -1.60
C PRO A 217 -13.51 -7.97 -0.37
N ASN A 218 -14.04 -8.61 0.65
CA ASN A 218 -13.26 -9.03 1.80
C ASN A 218 -12.31 -10.18 1.44
N GLY A 219 -11.16 -10.20 2.11
CA GLY A 219 -10.10 -11.18 1.90
C GLY A 219 -9.16 -10.83 0.74
N MET A 220 -9.35 -9.69 0.07
CA MET A 220 -8.46 -9.25 -1.00
C MET A 220 -7.07 -8.92 -0.46
N ARG A 221 -6.04 -9.45 -1.13
CA ARG A 221 -4.62 -9.28 -0.79
C ARG A 221 -3.93 -8.55 -1.93
N MET A 222 -3.22 -7.47 -1.66
CA MET A 222 -2.49 -6.74 -2.70
C MET A 222 -1.14 -6.29 -2.19
N ILE A 223 -0.14 -6.29 -3.08
CA ILE A 223 1.18 -5.73 -2.83
C ILE A 223 1.49 -4.65 -3.87
N SER A 224 1.77 -3.43 -3.41
CA SER A 224 2.29 -2.33 -4.25
C SER A 224 3.77 -2.08 -3.96
N GLY A 225 4.56 -1.70 -4.97
CA GLY A 225 6.02 -1.60 -4.86
C GLY A 225 6.76 -2.93 -5.09
N ASP A 226 8.07 -2.94 -4.84
CA ASP A 226 8.94 -4.09 -5.07
C ASP A 226 10.04 -4.19 -4.01
N ALA A 227 9.93 -5.19 -3.12
CA ALA A 227 10.90 -5.47 -2.06
C ALA A 227 12.33 -5.75 -2.57
N LYS A 228 12.46 -6.23 -3.82
CA LYS A 228 13.74 -6.61 -4.42
C LYS A 228 14.42 -5.45 -5.14
N LYS A 229 13.73 -4.33 -5.35
CA LYS A 229 14.32 -3.17 -6.03
C LYS A 229 15.43 -2.54 -5.18
N LYS A 230 16.61 -2.36 -5.80
CA LYS A 230 17.82 -1.77 -5.16
C LYS A 230 18.32 -0.51 -5.87
N VAL A 231 17.59 -0.06 -6.89
CA VAL A 231 17.97 1.11 -7.71
C VAL A 231 17.31 2.36 -7.15
N PRO A 232 18.05 3.45 -6.87
CA PRO A 232 17.50 4.73 -6.43
C PRO A 232 16.27 5.18 -7.22
N THR A 233 15.25 5.68 -6.53
CA THR A 233 14.10 6.27 -7.21
C THR A 233 14.54 7.62 -7.82
N PRO A 234 14.36 7.85 -9.14
CA PRO A 234 14.78 9.11 -9.78
C PRO A 234 14.10 10.33 -9.16
N ARG A 235 14.84 11.40 -8.91
CA ARG A 235 14.31 12.64 -8.31
C ARG A 235 13.05 13.12 -9.03
N GLY A 236 11.97 13.33 -8.28
CA GLY A 236 10.69 13.82 -8.80
C GLY A 236 9.75 12.74 -9.34
N ALA A 237 10.17 11.47 -9.34
CA ALA A 237 9.27 10.35 -9.62
C ALA A 237 8.33 10.08 -8.44
N SER A 238 7.23 9.37 -8.72
CA SER A 238 6.38 8.76 -7.71
C SER A 238 7.17 7.73 -6.87
N GLY A 239 6.68 7.42 -5.66
CA GLY A 239 7.33 6.43 -4.79
C GLY A 239 8.64 6.91 -4.16
N GLN A 240 8.68 8.18 -3.75
CA GLN A 240 9.80 8.77 -3.01
C GLN A 240 9.35 9.20 -1.63
N PHE A 241 10.30 9.16 -0.68
CA PHE A 241 10.12 9.89 0.55
C PHE A 241 10.19 11.40 0.29
N TYR A 242 9.32 12.13 0.97
CA TYR A 242 9.22 13.58 0.87
C TYR A 242 9.01 14.18 2.26
N CYS A 243 9.15 15.51 2.35
CA CYS A 243 8.87 16.25 3.56
C CYS A 243 7.54 16.98 3.44
N ALA A 244 6.69 16.84 4.46
CA ALA A 244 5.40 17.52 4.54
C ALA A 244 4.99 17.80 5.99
N HIS A 245 4.10 18.77 6.16
CA HIS A 245 3.35 18.99 7.40
C HIS A 245 2.10 18.10 7.41
N TYR A 246 1.70 17.59 8.58
CA TYR A 246 0.46 16.80 8.68
C TYR A 246 -0.75 17.73 8.56
N GLY A 247 -1.39 17.74 7.38
CA GLY A 247 -2.56 18.55 7.04
C GLY A 247 -2.76 18.62 5.52
N PRO A 248 -3.99 18.86 5.03
CA PRO A 248 -4.20 19.05 3.59
C PRO A 248 -3.49 20.33 3.14
N GLY A 249 -2.56 20.22 2.19
CA GLY A 249 -2.10 21.38 1.42
C GLY A 249 -0.61 21.72 1.45
N ASP A 250 0.31 20.81 1.77
CA ASP A 250 1.74 21.06 1.49
C ASP A 250 2.40 19.94 0.68
N LEU A 251 1.88 19.74 -0.54
CA LEU A 251 2.51 18.90 -1.58
C LEU A 251 3.62 19.65 -2.33
N ASP A 252 3.81 20.94 -2.04
CA ASP A 252 4.83 21.79 -2.67
C ASP A 252 6.24 21.50 -2.15
N GLY A 253 6.38 20.60 -1.17
CA GLY A 253 7.61 19.84 -0.94
C GLY A 253 8.83 20.71 -0.71
N VAL A 254 8.80 21.51 0.36
CA VAL A 254 9.91 22.40 0.78
C VAL A 254 11.24 21.66 1.02
N ALA A 255 11.26 20.32 1.03
CA ALA A 255 12.50 19.56 1.02
C ALA A 255 12.36 18.21 0.28
N ARG A 256 12.47 18.21 -1.06
CA ARG A 256 12.78 16.97 -1.81
C ARG A 256 14.27 16.67 -1.70
N SER A 257 14.60 15.40 -1.40
CA SER A 257 15.97 14.93 -1.28
C SER A 257 16.79 15.28 -2.53
N THR A 258 18.03 15.70 -2.36
CA THR A 258 18.95 15.99 -3.48
C THR A 258 19.17 14.76 -4.36
N ASN A 259 19.04 13.55 -3.81
CA ASN A 259 19.25 12.28 -4.51
C ASN A 259 17.97 11.43 -4.68
N GLY A 260 16.79 11.95 -4.33
CA GLY A 260 15.52 11.24 -4.52
C GLY A 260 15.24 10.08 -3.56
N ASN A 261 16.07 9.84 -2.54
CA ASN A 261 15.86 8.74 -1.60
C ASN A 261 15.48 9.21 -0.20
N TRP A 262 16.35 9.98 0.46
CA TRP A 262 16.19 10.35 1.86
C TRP A 262 16.24 11.87 2.02
N PRO A 263 15.09 12.54 2.18
CA PRO A 263 15.09 13.98 2.39
C PRO A 263 15.46 14.33 3.83
N ILE A 264 16.01 15.53 4.03
CA ILE A 264 16.15 16.16 5.34
C ILE A 264 15.17 17.33 5.38
N CYS A 265 14.18 17.23 6.26
CA CYS A 265 13.04 18.12 6.37
C CYS A 265 13.39 19.39 7.16
N GLY A 266 13.10 20.53 6.55
CA GLY A 266 13.19 21.84 7.19
C GLY A 266 11.97 22.17 8.05
N GLY A 267 12.11 23.20 8.90
CA GLY A 267 11.01 23.71 9.73
C GLY A 267 10.36 22.62 10.60
N ASN A 268 9.04 22.58 10.62
CA ASN A 268 8.23 21.57 11.34
C ASN A 268 7.80 20.39 10.46
N ALA A 269 8.35 20.25 9.25
CA ALA A 269 7.98 19.15 8.36
C ALA A 269 8.60 17.84 8.87
N THR A 270 7.91 16.74 8.63
CA THR A 270 8.37 15.39 8.95
C THR A 270 8.54 14.58 7.68
N LEU A 271 9.11 13.39 7.79
CA LEU A 271 9.31 12.45 6.70
C LEU A 271 7.98 11.74 6.37
N HIS A 272 7.63 11.66 5.08
CA HIS A 272 6.42 10.98 4.61
C HIS A 272 6.69 10.09 3.39
N PHE A 273 5.81 9.13 3.16
CA PHE A 273 5.77 8.30 1.96
C PHE A 273 4.31 8.09 1.51
N MET A 274 4.03 8.26 0.22
CA MET A 274 2.74 7.90 -0.36
C MET A 274 2.89 6.74 -1.33
N MET A 275 2.01 5.75 -1.21
CA MET A 275 1.99 4.57 -2.07
C MET A 275 0.59 4.30 -2.58
N GLN A 276 0.47 4.14 -3.89
CA GLN A 276 -0.81 3.83 -4.54
C GLN A 276 -0.85 2.37 -4.97
N PHE A 277 -1.97 1.72 -4.72
CA PHE A 277 -2.29 0.38 -5.18
C PHE A 277 -3.11 0.41 -6.48
N PRO A 278 -3.14 -0.71 -7.22
CA PRO A 278 -4.07 -0.92 -8.33
C PRO A 278 -5.54 -0.61 -7.98
N ASP A 279 -6.31 -0.15 -8.96
CA ASP A 279 -7.74 0.22 -8.83
C ASP A 279 -8.68 -0.58 -9.74
N CYS A 280 -8.15 -1.59 -10.42
CA CYS A 280 -8.89 -2.52 -11.28
C CYS A 280 -8.64 -3.97 -10.85
N TRP A 281 -9.70 -4.77 -10.84
CA TRP A 281 -9.73 -6.15 -10.36
C TRP A 281 -10.30 -7.09 -11.42
N ASP A 282 -9.79 -8.33 -11.50
CA ASP A 282 -10.23 -9.36 -12.45
C ASP A 282 -11.66 -9.88 -12.20
N GLY A 283 -12.23 -9.56 -11.03
CA GLY A 283 -13.57 -9.96 -10.64
C GLY A 283 -13.68 -11.43 -10.20
N LYS A 284 -12.54 -12.11 -10.04
CA LYS A 284 -12.46 -13.57 -9.86
C LYS A 284 -11.58 -13.97 -8.68
N HIS A 285 -10.48 -13.29 -8.43
CA HIS A 285 -9.47 -13.75 -7.47
C HIS A 285 -9.13 -12.71 -6.42
N LEU A 286 -9.20 -13.08 -5.15
CA LEU A 286 -8.78 -12.26 -4.01
C LEU A 286 -7.25 -12.17 -3.88
N ASP A 287 -6.53 -13.09 -4.50
CA ASP A 287 -5.07 -13.10 -4.59
C ASP A 287 -4.59 -13.92 -5.80
N SER A 288 -3.36 -13.65 -6.25
CA SER A 288 -2.69 -14.39 -7.32
C SER A 288 -1.33 -14.94 -6.82
N PRO A 289 -0.71 -15.91 -7.51
CA PRO A 289 0.57 -16.50 -7.05
C PRO A 289 1.72 -15.50 -6.85
N ASN A 290 1.65 -14.33 -7.48
CA ASN A 290 2.62 -13.22 -7.33
C ASN A 290 2.03 -11.99 -6.63
N HIS A 291 0.82 -12.10 -6.08
CA HIS A 291 0.07 -11.06 -5.35
C HIS A 291 -0.22 -9.77 -6.12
N LYS A 292 -0.08 -9.81 -7.45
CA LYS A 292 -0.17 -8.64 -8.35
C LYS A 292 -1.00 -8.90 -9.61
N SER A 293 -1.00 -10.12 -10.16
CA SER A 293 -1.65 -10.45 -11.43
C SER A 293 -3.18 -10.47 -11.42
N HIS A 294 -3.83 -10.45 -10.26
CA HIS A 294 -5.30 -10.37 -10.15
C HIS A 294 -5.82 -8.91 -10.13
N VAL A 295 -4.91 -7.93 -10.10
CA VAL A 295 -5.23 -6.49 -10.11
C VAL A 295 -4.39 -5.74 -11.14
N ALA A 296 -4.87 -4.58 -11.58
CA ALA A 296 -4.17 -3.72 -12.53
C ALA A 296 -4.40 -2.24 -12.21
N TYR A 297 -3.43 -1.40 -12.60
CA TYR A 297 -3.62 0.05 -12.60
C TYR A 297 -4.52 0.41 -13.79
N GLY A 298 -5.63 1.10 -13.51
CA GLY A 298 -6.47 1.69 -14.53
C GLY A 298 -5.82 2.90 -15.18
N SER A 299 -6.39 3.31 -16.30
CA SER A 299 -6.03 4.53 -17.01
C SER A 299 -7.23 5.47 -17.12
N ASN A 300 -7.06 6.61 -17.81
CA ASN A 300 -8.19 7.50 -18.07
C ASN A 300 -9.27 6.82 -18.93
N GLU A 301 -8.87 5.89 -19.80
CA GLU A 301 -9.76 5.10 -20.66
C GLU A 301 -10.58 4.09 -19.87
N GLY A 302 -10.04 3.50 -18.80
CA GLY A 302 -10.75 2.39 -18.18
C GLY A 302 -9.92 1.55 -17.25
N CYS A 303 -10.60 0.56 -16.68
CA CYS A 303 -9.93 -0.67 -16.36
C CYS A 303 -9.69 -1.48 -17.64
N PRO A 304 -8.56 -2.20 -17.76
CA PRO A 304 -8.34 -3.08 -18.90
C PRO A 304 -9.37 -4.21 -18.91
N SER A 305 -9.63 -4.79 -20.08
CA SER A 305 -10.61 -5.89 -20.23
C SER A 305 -10.26 -7.14 -19.40
N SER A 306 -8.99 -7.33 -19.07
CA SER A 306 -8.51 -8.38 -18.16
C SER A 306 -8.90 -8.13 -16.70
N HIS A 307 -9.15 -6.88 -16.31
CA HIS A 307 -9.46 -6.47 -14.93
C HIS A 307 -10.70 -5.57 -14.88
N PRO A 308 -11.88 -6.03 -15.34
CA PRO A 308 -13.00 -5.15 -15.66
C PRO A 308 -13.68 -4.51 -14.44
N VAL A 309 -13.40 -4.99 -13.22
CA VAL A 309 -14.07 -4.49 -12.01
C VAL A 309 -13.29 -3.33 -11.43
N ARG A 310 -13.88 -2.15 -11.48
CA ARG A 310 -13.33 -0.95 -10.85
C ARG A 310 -13.53 -1.00 -9.34
N ILE A 311 -12.44 -1.06 -8.59
CA ILE A 311 -12.42 -1.05 -7.12
C ILE A 311 -11.79 0.27 -6.63
N PRO A 312 -11.97 0.67 -5.35
CA PRO A 312 -11.30 1.85 -4.85
C PRO A 312 -9.78 1.66 -4.98
N ALA A 313 -9.04 2.71 -5.28
CA ALA A 313 -7.58 2.69 -5.16
C ALA A 313 -7.22 2.83 -3.68
N ILE A 314 -6.53 1.85 -3.10
CA ILE A 314 -5.88 2.04 -1.81
C ILE A 314 -4.68 2.98 -2.00
N THR A 315 -4.58 4.00 -1.17
CA THR A 315 -3.37 4.82 -1.06
C THR A 315 -2.92 4.87 0.39
N PHE A 316 -1.72 4.35 0.66
CA PHE A 316 -1.06 4.57 1.94
C PHE A 316 -0.44 5.95 1.94
N ASP A 317 -0.74 6.73 2.97
CA ASP A 317 -0.09 7.99 3.31
C ASP A 317 0.52 7.84 4.69
N ILE A 318 1.85 7.72 4.71
CA ILE A 318 2.61 7.25 5.86
C ILE A 318 3.46 8.39 6.36
N GLN A 319 3.26 8.76 7.62
CA GLN A 319 4.07 9.74 8.33
C GLN A 319 5.04 9.05 9.28
N TYR A 320 6.29 9.50 9.26
CA TYR A 320 7.30 9.19 10.26
C TYR A 320 7.66 10.49 10.99
N GLY A 321 7.59 10.50 12.33
CA GLY A 321 7.84 11.68 13.16
C GLY A 321 9.29 12.20 13.19
N VAL A 322 10.12 11.78 12.23
CA VAL A 322 11.52 12.17 12.08
C VAL A 322 11.68 13.20 10.97
N LYS A 323 12.79 13.94 11.00
CA LYS A 323 13.12 14.96 9.99
C LYS A 323 14.13 14.50 8.94
N GLY A 324 14.59 13.26 8.96
CA GLY A 324 15.79 12.89 8.20
C GLY A 324 17.07 13.11 8.99
N THR A 325 18.10 12.34 8.66
CA THR A 325 19.45 12.47 9.23
C THR A 325 20.50 12.50 8.11
N PRO A 326 21.68 13.11 8.33
CA PRO A 326 22.78 13.04 7.37
C PRO A 326 23.24 11.62 7.05
N ALA A 327 23.08 10.67 8.00
CA ALA A 327 23.40 9.26 7.79
C ALA A 327 22.37 8.53 6.90
N GLY A 328 21.18 9.10 6.73
CA GLY A 328 20.08 8.53 5.98
C GLY A 328 19.36 7.41 6.75
N TYR A 329 18.53 6.68 6.01
CA TYR A 329 17.80 5.51 6.51
C TYR A 329 18.04 4.31 5.61
N TYR A 330 17.58 3.15 6.08
CA TYR A 330 17.41 1.97 5.26
C TYR A 330 16.07 1.31 5.58
N LEU A 331 15.57 0.51 4.64
CA LEU A 331 14.39 -0.32 4.83
C LEU A 331 14.85 -1.72 5.19
N SER A 332 14.10 -2.41 6.04
CA SER A 332 14.38 -3.81 6.38
C SER A 332 14.44 -4.76 5.17
N SER A 333 13.77 -4.42 4.07
CA SER A 333 13.82 -5.09 2.77
C SER A 333 15.13 -4.86 2.00
N ASP A 334 15.96 -3.91 2.44
CA ASP A 334 17.24 -3.54 1.84
C ASP A 334 18.21 -2.99 2.88
N LYS A 335 18.65 -3.84 3.81
CA LYS A 335 19.49 -3.43 4.95
C LYS A 335 20.86 -2.86 4.55
N GLU A 336 21.39 -3.34 3.44
CA GLU A 336 22.71 -2.96 2.92
C GLU A 336 22.61 -1.80 1.93
N GLY A 337 21.43 -1.59 1.35
CA GLY A 337 21.19 -0.54 0.39
C GLY A 337 20.89 0.80 1.02
N LYS A 338 21.31 1.85 0.32
CA LYS A 338 21.00 3.25 0.66
C LYS A 338 19.80 3.76 -0.13
N SER A 339 19.12 2.88 -0.87
CA SER A 339 17.98 3.23 -1.72
C SER A 339 16.66 3.10 -0.95
N ALA A 340 15.75 4.05 -1.15
CA ALA A 340 14.38 3.96 -0.64
C ALA A 340 13.48 3.04 -1.50
N SER A 341 13.99 2.55 -2.62
CA SER A 341 13.18 1.95 -3.68
C SER A 341 12.65 0.55 -3.40
N SER A 342 13.16 -0.13 -2.37
CA SER A 342 12.58 -1.40 -1.88
C SER A 342 11.30 -1.21 -1.08
N MET A 343 10.85 0.04 -0.91
CA MET A 343 9.58 0.38 -0.28
C MET A 343 8.43 -0.31 -1.03
N HIS A 344 7.65 -1.06 -0.28
CA HIS A 344 6.42 -1.70 -0.73
C HIS A 344 5.40 -1.65 0.41
N GLY A 345 4.17 -1.95 0.07
CA GLY A 345 3.07 -1.97 1.00
C GLY A 345 2.16 -3.12 0.67
N ASP A 346 1.62 -3.68 1.72
CA ASP A 346 0.84 -4.90 1.71
C ASP A 346 -0.49 -4.59 2.37
N ALA A 347 -1.57 -4.96 1.69
CA ALA A 347 -2.93 -4.74 2.14
C ALA A 347 -3.67 -6.06 2.18
N PHE A 348 -4.16 -6.44 3.36
CA PHE A 348 -5.07 -7.57 3.54
C PHE A 348 -6.43 -7.03 3.99
N VAL A 349 -7.32 -6.84 3.01
CA VAL A 349 -8.56 -6.08 3.15
C VAL A 349 -9.62 -6.90 3.87
N MET A 350 -10.14 -6.37 4.97
CA MET A 350 -11.24 -6.94 5.74
C MET A 350 -12.08 -5.85 6.39
N TRP A 351 -13.19 -5.48 5.77
CA TRP A 351 -14.13 -4.49 6.30
C TRP A 351 -15.45 -5.13 6.72
N ASP A 352 -16.20 -4.47 7.60
CA ASP A 352 -17.64 -4.69 7.63
C ASP A 352 -18.22 -4.42 6.23
N VAL A 353 -18.85 -5.44 5.63
CA VAL A 353 -19.31 -5.41 4.24
C VAL A 353 -20.33 -4.29 4.01
N ARG A 354 -21.20 -4.04 4.99
CA ARG A 354 -22.21 -2.99 4.88
C ARG A 354 -21.55 -1.61 4.90
N MET A 355 -20.53 -1.41 5.74
CA MET A 355 -19.80 -0.14 5.79
C MET A 355 -18.90 0.09 4.58
N MET A 356 -18.20 -0.93 4.07
CA MET A 356 -17.46 -0.81 2.80
C MET A 356 -18.40 -0.40 1.65
N ASN A 357 -19.57 -1.04 1.56
CA ASN A 357 -20.59 -0.68 0.57
C ASN A 357 -21.08 0.75 0.76
N LYS A 358 -21.36 1.16 2.00
CA LYS A 358 -21.85 2.50 2.35
C LYS A 358 -20.82 3.58 2.01
N GLN A 359 -19.57 3.44 2.43
CA GLN A 359 -18.52 4.42 2.17
C GLN A 359 -18.21 4.50 0.66
N THR A 360 -18.15 3.36 -0.04
CA THR A 360 -17.99 3.36 -1.50
C THR A 360 -19.14 4.10 -2.19
N LYS A 361 -20.38 3.87 -1.74
CA LYS A 361 -21.58 4.52 -2.32
C LYS A 361 -21.61 6.01 -2.02
N ASN A 362 -21.35 6.42 -0.79
CA ASN A 362 -21.55 7.78 -0.33
C ASN A 362 -20.38 8.71 -0.65
N CYS A 363 -19.15 8.19 -0.61
CA CYS A 363 -17.94 8.98 -0.72
C CYS A 363 -17.36 8.87 -2.13
N ILE A 364 -17.17 7.64 -2.62
CA ILE A 364 -16.52 7.46 -3.93
C ILE A 364 -17.48 7.71 -5.08
N LEU A 365 -18.66 7.07 -5.07
CA LEU A 365 -19.63 7.18 -6.17
C LEU A 365 -20.24 8.59 -6.26
N GLN A 366 -20.59 9.22 -5.13
CA GLN A 366 -21.08 10.61 -5.11
C GLN A 366 -19.97 11.66 -5.20
N ARG A 367 -18.70 11.22 -5.23
CA ARG A 367 -17.51 12.07 -5.35
C ARG A 367 -17.37 13.11 -4.23
N LYS A 368 -17.42 12.64 -3.00
CA LYS A 368 -17.36 13.42 -1.77
C LYS A 368 -16.23 12.99 -0.86
N THR A 369 -15.60 13.99 -0.25
CA THR A 369 -14.55 13.77 0.74
C THR A 369 -15.22 13.25 2.01
N CYS A 370 -14.73 12.10 2.47
CA CYS A 370 -15.17 11.50 3.70
C CYS A 370 -13.97 11.23 4.60
N ASP A 371 -14.17 11.35 5.90
CA ASP A 371 -13.20 10.97 6.91
C ASP A 371 -13.37 9.49 7.30
N ASN A 372 -13.07 9.16 8.56
CA ASN A 372 -13.20 7.81 9.07
C ASN A 372 -14.67 7.38 9.19
N ASP A 373 -15.57 8.31 9.54
CA ASP A 373 -16.93 8.00 9.97
C ASP A 373 -17.97 8.26 8.86
N GLY A 374 -17.56 8.82 7.72
CA GLY A 374 -18.42 9.09 6.58
C GLY A 374 -18.24 10.51 6.08
N TYR A 375 -19.33 11.18 5.69
CA TYR A 375 -19.27 12.61 5.38
C TYR A 375 -18.64 13.34 6.56
N ASP A 376 -17.57 14.10 6.28
CA ASP A 376 -16.84 14.90 7.25
C ASP A 376 -17.84 15.54 8.23
N GLY A 377 -17.81 15.08 9.49
CA GLY A 377 -18.72 15.50 10.55
C GLY A 377 -18.41 16.89 11.08
#